data_AF-A0A9W9JBB6-F1
#
_entry.id   AF-A0A9W9JBB6-F1
#
_cell.length_a   1.000
_cell.length_b   1.000
_cell.length_c   1.000
_cell.angle_alpha   90.00
_cell.angle_beta   90.00
_cell.angle_gamma   90.00
#
_symmetry.space_group_name_H-M   'P 1'
#
loop_
_entity.id
_entity.type
_entity.pdbx_description
1 polymer ?
#
loop_
_entity_poly.entity_id
_entity_poly.type
_entity_poly.pdbx_seq_one_letter_code
_entity_poly.pdbx_strand_id
1 'polypeptide(L)'
;METVRLLVDAGADVMSEMTDQSPFSLALETGNEAFINYAFEQGISPDTEVILDMVVEIAEHQKRMAAFLLEKIDLDSTIHFSESARYKLLCAAATGGFEDLMQRLLVTAPALGWRTFERNCDYIMGLAVASGNIEVI
;
A
#
# COMPACT_ATOMS: atom_id res chain seq x y z
N MET A 1 0.42 -23.30 -7.30
CA MET A 1 1.68 -22.60 -7.62
C MET A 1 2.32 -23.09 -8.92
N GLU A 2 2.33 -24.39 -9.22
CA GLU A 2 2.99 -24.94 -10.41
C GLU A 2 2.41 -24.42 -11.74
N THR A 3 1.07 -24.41 -11.89
CA THR A 3 0.41 -23.83 -13.07
C THR A 3 0.70 -22.36 -13.26
N VAL A 4 0.82 -21.61 -12.16
CA VAL A 4 1.14 -20.17 -12.20
C VAL A 4 2.55 -19.95 -12.72
N ARG A 5 3.53 -20.70 -12.21
CA ARG A 5 4.92 -20.63 -12.68
C ARG A 5 5.02 -20.90 -14.18
N LEU A 6 4.34 -21.95 -14.65
CA LEU A 6 4.29 -22.27 -16.08
C LEU A 6 3.71 -21.13 -16.94
N LEU A 7 2.68 -20.42 -16.44
CA LEU A 7 2.10 -19.29 -17.15
C LEU A 7 3.04 -18.08 -17.19
N VAL A 8 3.71 -17.76 -16.08
CA VAL A 8 4.68 -16.67 -16.01
C VAL A 8 5.90 -16.99 -16.89
N ASP A 9 6.41 -18.21 -16.86
CA ASP A 9 7.50 -18.69 -17.72
C ASP A 9 7.11 -18.64 -19.22
N ALA A 10 5.82 -18.78 -19.53
CA ALA A 10 5.28 -18.63 -20.88
C ALA A 10 5.03 -17.16 -21.30
N GLY A 11 5.37 -16.19 -20.45
CA GLY A 11 5.24 -14.76 -20.73
C GLY A 11 3.91 -14.13 -20.32
N ALA A 12 3.14 -14.76 -19.43
CA ALA A 12 1.95 -14.13 -18.87
C ALA A 12 2.34 -12.89 -18.04
N ASP A 13 1.75 -11.75 -18.39
CA ASP A 13 1.90 -10.52 -17.62
C ASP A 13 0.98 -10.56 -16.40
N VAL A 14 1.58 -10.64 -15.20
CA VAL A 14 0.83 -10.70 -13.94
C VAL A 14 0.30 -9.35 -13.48
N MET A 15 0.74 -8.27 -14.10
CA MET A 15 0.33 -6.89 -13.81
C MET A 15 -0.72 -6.38 -14.80
N SER A 16 -0.95 -7.08 -15.92
CA SER A 16 -1.93 -6.68 -16.92
C SER A 16 -3.35 -6.72 -16.35
N GLU A 17 -4.00 -5.56 -16.28
CA GLU A 17 -5.41 -5.42 -15.93
C GLU A 17 -6.27 -5.66 -17.17
N MET A 18 -6.69 -6.90 -17.38
CA MET A 18 -7.65 -7.21 -18.45
C MET A 18 -9.11 -6.93 -18.05
N THR A 19 -9.40 -6.88 -16.75
CA THR A 19 -10.76 -6.70 -16.21
C THR A 19 -10.75 -5.89 -14.91
N ASP A 20 -10.14 -4.70 -14.93
CA ASP A 20 -9.93 -3.79 -13.77
C ASP A 20 -9.13 -4.39 -12.60
N GLN A 21 -8.71 -5.65 -12.72
CA GLN A 21 -7.91 -6.38 -11.76
C GLN A 21 -6.84 -7.17 -12.51
N SER A 22 -5.63 -7.14 -11.98
CA SER A 22 -4.52 -7.97 -12.43
C SER A 22 -4.43 -9.24 -11.56
N PRO A 23 -3.78 -10.31 -12.03
CA PRO A 23 -3.44 -11.44 -11.16
C PRO A 23 -2.74 -11.00 -9.87
N PHE A 24 -1.93 -9.94 -9.94
CA PHE A 24 -1.27 -9.35 -8.78
C PHE A 24 -2.25 -8.69 -7.81
N SER A 25 -3.17 -7.83 -8.28
CA SER A 25 -4.16 -7.19 -7.38
C SER A 25 -5.11 -8.21 -6.73
N LEU A 26 -5.55 -9.22 -7.49
CA LEU A 26 -6.33 -10.34 -6.94
C LEU A 26 -5.58 -11.12 -5.85
N ALA A 27 -4.28 -11.34 -6.04
CA ALA A 27 -3.46 -12.00 -5.03
C ALA A 27 -3.35 -11.16 -3.75
N LEU A 28 -3.33 -9.84 -3.85
CA LEU A 28 -3.34 -8.95 -2.68
C LEU A 28 -4.67 -9.00 -1.95
N GLU A 29 -5.80 -8.88 -2.66
CA GLU A 29 -7.15 -8.95 -2.08
C GLU A 29 -7.39 -10.27 -1.35
N THR A 30 -6.93 -11.37 -1.96
CA THR A 30 -7.08 -12.72 -1.39
C THR A 30 -6.01 -13.09 -0.36
N GLY A 31 -4.99 -12.24 -0.15
CA GLY A 31 -3.90 -12.51 0.78
C GLY A 31 -2.97 -13.65 0.34
N ASN A 32 -2.81 -13.88 -0.97
CA ASN A 32 -1.96 -14.93 -1.53
C ASN A 32 -0.48 -14.55 -1.50
N GLU A 33 0.10 -14.56 -0.29
CA GLU A 33 1.52 -14.23 -0.03
C GLU A 33 2.49 -15.09 -0.86
N ALA A 34 2.15 -16.35 -1.13
CA ALA A 34 3.02 -17.23 -1.93
C ALA A 34 3.18 -16.74 -3.37
N PHE A 35 2.10 -16.22 -3.97
CA PHE A 35 2.16 -15.62 -5.30
C PHE A 35 2.93 -14.29 -5.30
N ILE A 36 2.63 -13.42 -4.34
CA ILE A 36 3.24 -12.10 -4.24
C ILE A 36 4.76 -12.21 -4.03
N ASN A 37 5.21 -13.08 -3.11
CA ASN A 37 6.63 -13.34 -2.90
C ASN A 37 7.30 -13.83 -4.18
N TYR A 38 6.68 -14.79 -4.86
CA TYR A 38 7.20 -15.28 -6.14
C TYR A 38 7.29 -14.18 -7.21
N ALA A 39 6.28 -13.31 -7.32
CA ALA A 39 6.30 -12.21 -8.28
C ALA A 39 7.50 -11.27 -8.02
N PHE A 40 7.71 -10.86 -6.77
CA PHE A 40 8.88 -10.05 -6.39
C PHE A 40 10.21 -10.79 -6.62
N GLU A 41 10.29 -12.11 -6.37
CA GLU A 41 11.47 -12.93 -6.66
C GLU A 41 11.78 -13.00 -8.16
N GLN A 42 10.78 -12.92 -9.03
CA GLN A 42 10.96 -12.84 -10.48
C GLN A 42 11.30 -11.41 -10.97
N GLY A 43 11.48 -10.46 -10.06
CA GLY A 43 11.80 -9.07 -10.39
C GLY A 43 10.59 -8.23 -10.83
N ILE A 44 9.37 -8.73 -10.63
CA ILE A 44 8.15 -7.96 -10.84
C ILE A 44 7.99 -7.01 -9.66
N SER A 45 8.35 -5.74 -9.89
CA SER A 45 8.19 -4.66 -8.94
C SER A 45 7.30 -3.58 -9.55
N PRO A 46 6.05 -3.40 -9.07
CA PRO A 46 5.22 -2.28 -9.50
C PRO A 46 5.86 -0.94 -9.12
N ASP A 47 5.46 0.13 -9.80
CA ASP A 47 5.88 1.48 -9.45
C ASP A 47 5.34 1.87 -8.06
N THR A 48 6.06 2.76 -7.36
CA THR A 48 5.67 3.21 -6.01
C THR A 48 4.24 3.71 -5.94
N GLU A 49 3.76 4.47 -6.95
CA GLU A 49 2.39 4.99 -6.96
C GLU A 49 1.35 3.85 -7.01
N VAL A 50 1.63 2.82 -7.81
CA VAL A 50 0.78 1.61 -7.93
C VAL A 50 0.77 0.84 -6.62
N ILE A 51 1.93 0.66 -5.98
CA ILE A 51 2.04 0.03 -4.66
C ILE A 51 1.20 0.79 -3.64
N LEU A 52 1.24 2.12 -3.64
CA LEU A 52 0.47 2.93 -2.69
C LEU A 52 -1.04 2.81 -2.90
N ASP A 53 -1.51 2.77 -4.16
CA ASP A 53 -2.92 2.53 -4.46
C ASP A 53 -3.38 1.17 -3.93
N MET A 54 -2.60 0.12 -4.17
CA MET A 54 -2.86 -1.23 -3.65
C MET A 54 -2.86 -1.27 -2.12
N VAL A 55 -1.92 -0.59 -1.46
CA VAL A 55 -1.83 -0.55 0.00
C VAL A 55 -3.07 0.10 0.60
N VAL A 56 -3.55 1.22 0.03
CA VAL A 56 -4.76 1.91 0.52
C VAL A 56 -5.99 1.00 0.41
N GLU A 57 -6.12 0.27 -0.69
CA GLU A 57 -7.24 -0.65 -0.92
C GLU A 57 -7.25 -1.80 0.10
N ILE A 58 -6.11 -2.42 0.35
CA ILE A 58 -6.05 -3.64 1.15
C ILE A 58 -5.77 -3.40 2.64
N ALA A 59 -5.41 -2.18 3.04
CA ALA A 59 -5.00 -1.87 4.41
C ALA A 59 -6.04 -2.28 5.47
N GLU A 60 -7.33 -2.17 5.15
CA GLU A 60 -8.40 -2.48 6.11
C GLU A 60 -8.48 -3.98 6.44
N HIS A 61 -8.34 -4.82 5.42
CA HIS A 61 -8.67 -6.25 5.51
C HIS A 61 -7.44 -7.17 5.41
N GLN A 62 -6.34 -6.68 4.84
CA GLN A 62 -5.10 -7.43 4.60
C GLN A 62 -3.88 -6.69 5.16
N LYS A 63 -3.96 -6.29 6.44
CA LYS A 63 -2.91 -5.50 7.14
C LYS A 63 -1.50 -6.06 6.96
N ARG A 64 -1.32 -7.37 7.02
CA ARG A 64 -0.01 -8.03 6.82
C ARG A 64 0.52 -7.84 5.39
N MET A 65 -0.36 -7.94 4.40
CA MET A 65 0.01 -7.73 3.00
C MET A 65 0.31 -6.26 2.73
N ALA A 66 -0.51 -5.35 3.25
CA ALA A 66 -0.24 -3.92 3.18
C ALA A 66 1.12 -3.55 3.82
N ALA A 67 1.42 -4.11 5.00
CA ALA A 67 2.73 -3.93 5.64
C ALA A 67 3.87 -4.48 4.78
N PHE A 68 3.71 -5.68 4.22
CA PHE A 68 4.70 -6.28 3.32
C PHE A 68 4.96 -5.40 2.08
N LEU A 69 3.92 -4.82 1.47
CA LEU A 69 4.07 -3.91 0.34
C LEU A 69 4.76 -2.61 0.72
N LEU A 70 4.47 -2.06 1.90
CA LEU A 70 5.15 -0.88 2.43
C LEU A 70 6.65 -1.13 2.66
N GLU A 71 7.06 -2.37 2.96
CA GLU A 71 8.48 -2.74 3.04
C GLU A 71 9.18 -2.78 1.67
N LYS A 72 8.43 -2.82 0.56
CA LYS A 72 8.99 -2.84 -0.80
C LYS A 72 9.26 -1.46 -1.37
N ILE A 73 8.79 -0.40 -0.72
CA ILE A 73 9.05 0.98 -1.12
C ILE A 73 10.15 1.60 -0.25
N ASP A 74 10.93 2.52 -0.83
CA ASP A 74 11.75 3.43 -0.03
C ASP A 74 10.81 4.45 0.60
N LEU A 75 10.46 4.23 1.87
CA LEU A 75 9.52 5.07 2.59
C LEU A 75 10.02 6.52 2.70
N ASP A 76 11.32 6.75 2.88
CA ASP A 76 11.86 8.11 2.97
C ASP A 76 11.73 8.84 1.64
N SER A 77 12.16 8.20 0.55
CA SER A 77 11.97 8.75 -0.80
C SER A 77 10.49 9.01 -1.09
N THR A 78 9.61 8.09 -0.71
CA THR A 78 8.16 8.17 -0.94
C THR A 78 7.52 9.34 -0.17
N ILE A 79 7.93 9.57 1.08
CA ILE A 79 7.49 10.71 1.88
C ILE A 79 7.85 12.03 1.18
N HIS A 80 8.98 12.10 0.48
CA HIS A 80 9.42 13.29 -0.25
C HIS A 80 8.90 13.36 -1.70
N PHE A 81 8.22 12.32 -2.19
CA PHE A 81 7.86 12.18 -3.59
C PHE A 81 6.80 13.19 -4.05
N SER A 82 5.62 13.19 -3.41
CA SER A 82 4.52 14.09 -3.76
C SER A 82 3.51 14.26 -2.62
N GLU A 83 2.64 15.27 -2.70
CA GLU A 83 1.49 15.40 -1.79
C GLU A 83 0.51 14.22 -1.90
N SER A 84 0.36 13.63 -3.10
CA SER A 84 -0.52 12.48 -3.34
C SER A 84 -0.01 11.23 -2.62
N ALA A 85 1.27 10.87 -2.81
CA ALA A 85 1.87 9.70 -2.19
C ALA A 85 1.80 9.78 -0.66
N ARG A 86 2.11 10.96 -0.14
CA ARG A 86 1.98 11.32 1.27
C ARG A 86 0.57 11.14 1.82
N TYR A 87 -0.46 11.57 1.09
CA TYR A 87 -1.85 11.36 1.46
C TYR A 87 -2.23 9.88 1.49
N LYS A 88 -1.83 9.11 0.47
CA LYS A 88 -2.06 7.67 0.41
C LYS A 88 -1.42 6.94 1.60
N LEU A 89 -0.20 7.32 1.98
CA LEU A 89 0.49 6.78 3.17
C LEU A 89 -0.28 7.09 4.47
N LEU A 90 -0.84 8.29 4.61
CA LEU A 90 -1.68 8.64 5.78
C LEU A 90 -2.97 7.81 5.83
N CYS A 91 -3.67 7.67 4.69
CA CYS A 91 -4.86 6.83 4.61
C CYS A 91 -4.52 5.38 4.96
N ALA A 92 -3.47 4.83 4.37
CA ALA A 92 -3.00 3.47 4.65
C ALA A 92 -2.66 3.28 6.13
N ALA A 93 -1.98 4.24 6.77
CA ALA A 93 -1.62 4.15 8.17
C ALA A 93 -2.86 4.17 9.09
N ALA A 94 -3.80 5.07 8.84
CA ALA A 94 -5.05 5.17 9.59
C ALA A 94 -5.95 3.94 9.42
N THR A 95 -6.16 3.51 8.18
CA THR A 95 -6.99 2.35 7.83
C THR A 95 -6.36 1.02 8.24
N GLY A 96 -5.03 0.91 8.13
CA GLY A 96 -4.28 -0.31 8.45
C GLY A 96 -3.93 -0.47 9.93
N GLY A 97 -3.96 0.61 10.71
CA GLY A 97 -3.50 0.57 12.09
C GLY A 97 -1.97 0.64 12.21
N PHE A 98 -1.28 1.23 11.24
CA PHE A 98 0.18 1.28 11.22
C PHE A 98 0.71 2.46 12.03
N GLU A 99 0.71 2.30 13.37
CA GLU A 99 1.12 3.34 14.32
C GLU A 99 2.52 3.90 14.03
N ASP A 100 3.52 3.04 13.80
CA ASP A 100 4.89 3.47 13.52
C ASP A 100 4.98 4.33 12.25
N LEU A 101 4.23 3.94 11.20
CA LEU A 101 4.15 4.70 9.96
C LEU A 101 3.46 6.05 10.22
N MET A 102 2.33 6.06 10.94
CA MET A 102 1.62 7.29 11.27
C MET A 102 2.50 8.25 12.07
N GLN A 103 3.15 7.77 13.13
CA GLN A 103 4.04 8.59 13.95
C GLN A 103 5.18 9.18 13.11
N ARG A 104 5.81 8.38 12.24
CA ARG A 104 6.88 8.86 11.37
C ARG A 104 6.40 9.93 10.39
N LEU A 105 5.21 9.76 9.82
CA LEU A 105 4.58 10.75 8.94
C LEU A 105 4.27 12.05 9.69
N LEU A 106 3.73 11.98 10.91
CA LEU A 106 3.40 13.13 11.74
C LEU A 106 4.64 13.90 12.24
N VAL A 107 5.76 13.21 12.50
CA VAL A 107 7.02 13.89 12.86
C VAL A 107 7.60 14.64 11.66
N THR A 108 7.48 14.07 10.46
CA THR A 108 8.03 14.66 9.24
C THR A 108 7.11 15.75 8.66
N ALA A 109 5.81 15.70 8.99
CA ALA A 109 4.75 16.58 8.55
C ALA A 109 5.06 18.10 8.63
N PRO A 110 5.41 18.67 9.80
CA PRO A 110 5.66 20.10 9.91
C PRO A 110 6.85 20.56 9.06
N ALA A 111 7.90 19.73 8.96
CA ALA A 111 9.10 20.03 8.18
C ALA A 111 8.81 20.10 6.67
N LEU A 112 7.79 19.36 6.22
CA LEU A 112 7.37 19.34 4.81
C LEU A 112 6.31 20.38 4.48
N GLY A 113 5.74 21.06 5.49
CA GLY A 113 4.69 22.06 5.30
C GLY A 113 3.47 21.54 4.54
N TRP A 114 3.20 20.23 4.60
CA TRP A 114 2.16 19.61 3.77
C TRP A 114 0.75 20.01 4.23
N ARG A 115 0.06 20.81 3.41
CA ARG A 115 -1.33 21.26 3.66
C ARG A 115 -2.35 20.12 3.60
N THR A 116 -1.96 19.00 2.99
CA THR A 116 -2.83 17.84 2.78
C THR A 116 -3.27 17.20 4.09
N PHE A 117 -2.40 17.17 5.10
CA PHE A 117 -2.76 16.71 6.44
C PHE A 117 -3.83 17.62 7.06
N GLU A 118 -3.59 18.94 7.08
CA GLU A 118 -4.53 19.92 7.66
C GLU A 118 -5.92 19.88 7.00
N ARG A 119 -5.97 19.69 5.67
CA ARG A 119 -7.23 19.67 4.92
C ARG A 119 -8.02 18.37 5.05
N ASN A 120 -7.33 17.25 5.25
CA ASN A 120 -7.95 15.92 5.23
C ASN A 120 -7.91 15.23 6.59
N CYS A 121 -7.52 15.92 7.67
CA CYS A 121 -7.48 15.38 9.03
C CYS A 121 -8.80 14.71 9.42
N ASP A 122 -9.93 15.37 9.19
CA ASP A 122 -11.25 14.84 9.55
C ASP A 122 -11.56 13.53 8.80
N TYR A 123 -11.14 13.45 7.53
CA TYR A 123 -11.32 12.24 6.73
C TYR A 123 -10.41 11.09 7.21
N ILE A 124 -9.14 11.38 7.48
CA ILE A 124 -8.17 10.40 8.01
C ILE A 124 -8.63 9.89 9.38
N MET A 125 -9.14 10.77 10.25
CA MET A 125 -9.76 10.39 11.52
C MET A 125 -10.98 9.51 11.30
N GLY A 126 -11.84 9.85 10.34
CA GLY A 126 -12.98 9.02 9.95
C GLY A 126 -12.59 7.61 9.53
N LEU A 127 -11.51 7.46 8.75
CA LEU A 127 -10.96 6.16 8.36
C LEU A 127 -10.48 5.35 9.58
N ALA A 128 -9.68 5.96 10.46
CA ALA A 128 -9.19 5.28 11.67
C ALA A 128 -10.34 4.80 12.56
N VAL A 129 -11.38 5.62 12.74
CA VAL A 129 -12.58 5.26 13.51
C VAL A 129 -13.36 4.14 12.83
N ALA A 130 -13.59 4.22 11.52
CA ALA A 130 -14.32 3.21 10.76
C ALA A 130 -13.63 1.84 10.80
N SER A 131 -12.29 1.82 10.67
CA SER A 131 -11.47 0.61 10.73
C SER A 131 -11.16 0.14 12.16
N GLY A 132 -11.59 0.88 13.19
CA GLY A 132 -11.36 0.57 14.60
C GLY A 132 -9.94 0.80 15.10
N ASN A 133 -9.08 1.47 14.32
CA ASN A 133 -7.69 1.76 14.68
C ASN A 133 -7.54 3.12 15.37
N ILE A 134 -8.31 3.35 16.43
CA ILE A 134 -8.38 4.65 17.12
C ILE A 134 -7.03 4.99 17.78
N GLU A 135 -6.18 4.01 18.08
CA GLU A 135 -4.86 4.22 18.67
C GLU A 135 -3.87 4.94 17.73
N VAL A 136 -4.18 5.01 16.42
CA VAL A 136 -3.35 5.69 15.42
C VAL A 136 -3.56 7.21 15.38
N ILE A 137 -4.67 7.73 15.93
CA ILE A 137 -5.06 9.16 15.84
C ILE A 137 -4.83 9.95 17.12
#